data_AF-A0A2G6P9H5-F1
#
_entry.id   AF-A0A2G6P9H5-F1
#
_cell.length_a   1.000
_cell.length_b   1.000
_cell.length_c   1.000
_cell.angle_alpha   90.00
_cell.angle_beta   90.00
_cell.angle_gamma   90.00
#
_symmetry.space_group_name_H-M   'P 1'
#
loop_
_entity.id
_entity.type
_entity.pdbx_description
1 polymer ?
#
loop_
_entity_poly.entity_id
_entity_poly.type
_entity_poly.pdbx_seq_one_letter_code
_entity_poly.pdbx_strand_id
1 'polypeptide(L)'
;MDYGEIITRAWRITWNNKFLWVLGFLAALTGGSSNNSFGRSISESQFMDNPQAAAQVGALVMLLVCVVGIIGLILWVLSMIGRGGLIDGVNRIDDGQKVTLGEAFNAGVKAFWRLVGIYLLAYLPLILVSVVATGLLIILIGGFVTASEFLQNPEEIGAAMGGSIGGIGLCICLLMCTLIPISIILTMITEFASRSTIIHKTGIIESLSHGWRIFKNNFVSIILLGIILFVLGLLIIGMISAVMVPLSFAAMIPVFTTLSNNNNVGGMGLAYLGISAMCLSVLLALLMSVFQTWGSAVWTLAYKEFTSKASGLTSAEKVA
;
A
#
# COMPACT_ATOMS: atom_id res chain seq x y z
N MET A 1 -21.61 20.31 -3.77
CA MET A 1 -20.86 19.40 -2.90
C MET A 1 -20.09 20.25 -1.94
N ASP A 2 -20.50 20.20 -0.68
CA ASP A 2 -19.80 20.87 0.41
C ASP A 2 -18.70 19.94 0.92
N TYR A 3 -17.49 20.08 0.38
CA TYR A 3 -16.35 19.24 0.76
C TYR A 3 -16.03 19.38 2.26
N GLY A 4 -16.24 20.56 2.84
CA GLY A 4 -15.98 20.82 4.26
C GLY A 4 -16.95 20.05 5.16
N GLU A 5 -18.23 20.00 4.78
CA GLU A 5 -19.24 19.20 5.49
C GLU A 5 -18.90 17.70 5.45
N ILE A 6 -18.53 17.17 4.29
CA ILE A 6 -18.17 15.75 4.13
C ILE A 6 -16.96 15.40 5.00
N ILE A 7 -15.91 16.23 4.96
CA ILE A 7 -14.69 16.02 5.73
C ILE A 7 -14.97 16.06 7.24
N THR A 8 -15.77 17.03 7.67
CA THR A 8 -16.13 17.21 9.09
C THR A 8 -17.04 16.07 9.57
N ARG A 9 -17.98 15.62 8.74
CA ARG A 9 -18.86 14.49 9.04
C ARG A 9 -18.07 13.19 9.12
N ALA A 10 -17.18 12.92 8.16
CA ALA A 10 -16.28 11.77 8.19
C ALA A 10 -15.39 11.76 9.44
N TRP A 11 -14.89 12.93 9.86
CA TRP A 11 -14.12 13.08 11.09
C TRP A 11 -14.96 12.73 12.33
N ARG A 12 -16.20 13.22 12.41
CA ARG A 12 -17.13 12.90 13.50
C ARG A 12 -17.43 11.39 13.58
N ILE A 13 -17.69 10.75 12.43
CA ILE A 13 -17.91 9.29 12.36
C ILE A 13 -16.68 8.54 12.88
N THR A 14 -15.49 8.95 12.44
CA THR A 14 -14.22 8.33 12.82
C THR A 14 -13.94 8.42 14.32
N TRP A 15 -14.23 9.56 14.95
CA TRP A 15 -13.98 9.75 16.39
C TRP A 15 -15.06 9.15 17.30
N ASN A 16 -16.33 9.20 16.89
CA ASN A 16 -17.42 8.64 17.68
C ASN A 16 -17.41 7.11 17.68
N ASN A 17 -16.79 6.48 16.68
CA ASN A 17 -16.79 5.03 16.49
C ASN A 17 -15.36 4.47 16.50
N LYS A 18 -14.73 4.44 17.68
CA LYS A 18 -13.33 3.99 17.88
C LYS A 18 -13.05 2.57 17.39
N PHE A 19 -14.08 1.72 17.29
CA PHE A 19 -13.92 0.37 16.74
C PHE A 19 -13.51 0.37 15.26
N LEU A 20 -13.82 1.45 14.51
CA LEU A 20 -13.37 1.60 13.12
C LEU A 20 -11.85 1.71 13.01
N TRP A 21 -11.15 2.17 14.05
CA TRP A 21 -9.69 2.23 14.07
C TRP A 21 -9.06 0.84 14.10
N VAL A 22 -9.76 -0.18 14.59
CA VAL A 22 -9.26 -1.55 14.48
C VAL A 22 -9.29 -1.99 13.02
N LEU A 23 -10.37 -1.68 12.29
CA LEU A 23 -10.49 -1.97 10.86
C LEU A 23 -9.51 -1.15 10.02
N GLY A 24 -9.31 0.13 10.36
CA GLY A 24 -8.30 0.99 9.77
C GLY A 24 -6.88 0.50 10.01
N PHE A 25 -6.60 -0.08 11.19
CA PHE A 25 -5.30 -0.65 11.51
C PHE A 25 -5.05 -1.88 10.66
N LEU A 26 -6.01 -2.80 10.59
CA LEU A 26 -5.93 -3.95 9.69
C LEU A 26 -5.68 -3.51 8.25
N ALA A 27 -6.42 -2.51 7.76
CA ALA A 27 -6.26 -1.96 6.41
C ALA A 27 -4.88 -1.30 6.15
N ALA A 28 -4.23 -0.80 7.21
CA ALA A 28 -2.93 -0.16 7.17
C ALA A 28 -1.75 -1.15 7.21
N LEU A 29 -1.96 -2.38 7.73
CA LEU A 29 -0.89 -3.39 7.85
C LEU A 29 -0.25 -3.78 6.51
N THR A 30 -0.97 -3.63 5.39
CA THR A 30 -0.44 -3.87 4.04
C THR A 30 -0.02 -2.60 3.31
N GLY A 31 -0.27 -1.42 3.88
CA GLY A 31 0.06 -0.13 3.27
C GLY A 31 1.50 0.34 3.53
N GLY A 32 2.25 -0.41 4.36
CA GLY A 32 3.66 -0.15 4.60
C GLY A 32 4.47 -0.41 3.34
N SER A 33 5.07 0.65 2.78
CA SER A 33 6.09 0.55 1.74
C SER A 33 7.16 -0.43 2.17
N SER A 34 7.15 -1.64 1.61
CA SER A 34 8.26 -2.58 1.68
C SER A 34 9.41 -2.01 0.87
N ASN A 35 10.19 -1.13 1.49
CA ASN A 35 11.54 -0.86 1.02
C ASN A 35 12.36 -2.11 1.32
N ASN A 36 12.28 -3.11 0.43
CA ASN A 36 13.07 -4.32 0.47
C ASN A 36 14.53 -3.98 0.11
N SER A 37 15.18 -3.24 1.00
CA SER A 37 16.64 -3.15 1.10
C SER A 37 17.19 -4.28 1.97
N PHE A 38 16.43 -5.37 2.20
CA PHE A 38 16.90 -6.61 2.82
C PHE A 38 17.76 -7.44 1.83
N GLY A 39 18.58 -6.76 1.05
CA GLY A 39 19.54 -7.33 0.13
C GLY A 39 20.85 -6.59 0.29
N ARG A 40 21.91 -7.36 0.60
CA ARG A 40 23.30 -6.99 0.95
C ARG A 40 23.51 -6.97 2.47
N SER A 41 24.16 -7.94 3.09
CA SER A 41 25.22 -8.85 2.62
C SER A 41 25.27 -10.07 3.53
N ILE A 42 24.74 -11.21 3.07
CA ILE A 42 25.16 -12.50 3.61
C ILE A 42 26.47 -12.81 2.90
N SER A 43 27.61 -12.72 3.60
CA SER A 43 28.90 -13.07 3.01
C SER A 43 28.88 -14.52 2.57
N GLU A 44 28.89 -14.73 1.26
CA GLU A 44 28.94 -16.01 0.57
C GLU A 44 30.13 -16.87 1.04
N SER A 45 31.19 -16.21 1.53
CA SER A 45 32.39 -16.83 2.08
C SER A 45 32.17 -17.63 3.38
N GLN A 46 31.12 -17.39 4.18
CA GLN A 46 30.88 -18.15 5.40
C GLN A 46 30.10 -19.46 5.19
N PHE A 47 29.44 -19.63 4.05
CA PHE A 47 28.59 -20.80 3.74
C PHE A 47 29.30 -21.86 2.91
N MET A 48 30.38 -21.48 2.20
CA MET A 48 31.18 -22.39 1.37
C MET A 48 32.13 -23.27 2.19
N ASP A 49 32.52 -22.84 3.40
CA ASP A 49 33.51 -23.54 4.23
C ASP A 49 32.93 -24.68 5.09
N ASN A 50 31.60 -24.78 5.24
CA ASN A 50 30.96 -25.87 5.99
C ASN A 50 29.56 -26.24 5.43
N PRO A 51 29.44 -27.29 4.60
CA PRO A 51 28.19 -27.67 3.94
C PRO A 51 27.10 -28.15 4.92
N GLN A 52 27.45 -28.67 6.09
CA GLN A 52 26.48 -29.07 7.11
C GLN A 52 25.91 -27.86 7.87
N ALA A 53 26.74 -26.85 8.17
CA ALA A 53 26.27 -25.59 8.75
C ALA A 53 25.41 -24.80 7.73
N ALA A 54 25.79 -24.82 6.45
CA ALA A 54 25.00 -24.21 5.38
C ALA A 54 23.62 -24.87 5.21
N ALA A 55 23.54 -26.20 5.32
CA ALA A 55 22.26 -26.92 5.27
C ALA A 55 21.35 -26.59 6.47
N GLN A 56 21.91 -26.49 7.68
CA GLN A 56 21.14 -26.14 8.89
C GLN A 56 20.65 -24.68 8.85
N VAL A 57 21.51 -23.74 8.45
CA VAL A 57 21.12 -22.32 8.30
C VAL A 57 20.14 -22.15 7.15
N GLY A 58 20.34 -22.85 6.02
CA GLY A 58 19.42 -22.84 4.88
C GLY A 58 18.01 -23.35 5.23
N ALA A 59 17.94 -24.44 5.99
CA ALA A 59 16.66 -24.97 6.48
C ALA A 59 15.96 -23.98 7.44
N LEU A 60 16.70 -23.36 8.37
CA LEU A 60 16.16 -22.36 9.28
C LEU A 60 15.70 -21.09 8.56
N VAL A 61 16.45 -20.62 7.56
CA VAL A 61 16.08 -19.46 6.74
C VAL A 61 14.84 -19.77 5.90
N MET A 62 14.76 -20.95 5.27
CA MET A 62 13.58 -21.37 4.52
C MET A 62 12.35 -21.47 5.42
N LEU A 63 12.49 -22.05 6.61
CA LEU A 63 11.42 -22.09 7.61
C LEU A 63 10.97 -20.69 8.02
N LEU A 64 11.91 -19.78 8.29
CA LEU A 64 11.61 -18.39 8.64
C LEU A 64 10.89 -17.67 7.51
N VAL A 65 11.33 -17.85 6.26
CA VAL A 65 10.67 -17.30 5.06
C VAL A 65 9.25 -17.85 4.91
N CYS A 66 9.04 -19.15 5.13
CA CYS A 66 7.70 -19.75 5.11
C CYS A 66 6.80 -19.16 6.21
N VAL A 67 7.30 -19.03 7.44
CA VAL A 67 6.54 -18.47 8.57
C VAL A 67 6.19 -17.00 8.32
N VAL A 68 7.16 -16.18 7.91
CA VAL A 68 6.93 -14.77 7.58
C VAL A 68 5.99 -14.62 6.38
N GLY A 69 6.12 -15.48 5.36
CA GLY A 69 5.24 -15.51 4.20
C GLY A 69 3.79 -15.85 4.56
N ILE A 70 3.58 -16.84 5.44
CA ILE A 70 2.25 -17.20 5.95
C ILE A 70 1.66 -16.06 6.78
N ILE A 71 2.45 -15.46 7.68
CA ILE A 71 2.00 -14.30 8.47
C ILE A 71 1.64 -13.14 7.54
N GLY A 72 2.48 -12.82 6.56
CA GLY A 72 2.23 -11.78 5.56
C GLY A 72 0.95 -12.02 4.77
N LEU A 73 0.70 -13.27 4.37
CA LEU A 73 -0.55 -13.65 3.69
C LEU A 73 -1.78 -13.45 4.59
N ILE A 74 -1.70 -13.87 5.85
CA ILE A 74 -2.80 -13.68 6.83
C ILE A 74 -3.07 -12.19 7.05
N LEU A 75 -2.03 -11.39 7.26
CA LEU A 75 -2.16 -9.94 7.43
C LEU A 75 -2.73 -9.27 6.17
N TRP A 76 -2.35 -9.77 5.00
CA TRP A 76 -2.89 -9.29 3.73
C TRP A 76 -4.39 -9.55 3.59
N VAL A 77 -4.85 -10.77 3.93
CA VAL A 77 -6.27 -11.12 3.96
C VAL A 77 -7.03 -10.26 4.96
N LEU A 78 -6.50 -10.09 6.18
CA LEU A 78 -7.13 -9.27 7.22
C LEU A 78 -7.23 -7.80 6.82
N SER A 79 -6.24 -7.27 6.10
CA SER A 79 -6.27 -5.90 5.57
C SER A 79 -7.40 -5.69 4.57
N MET A 80 -7.59 -6.63 3.64
CA MET A 80 -8.69 -6.57 2.66
C MET A 80 -10.06 -6.63 3.34
N ILE A 81 -10.22 -7.51 4.34
CA ILE A 81 -11.44 -7.59 5.14
C ILE A 81 -11.67 -6.29 5.91
N GLY A 82 -10.62 -5.72 6.51
CA GLY A 82 -10.68 -4.43 7.22
C GLY A 82 -11.19 -3.31 6.34
N ARG A 83 -10.69 -3.20 5.10
CA ARG A 83 -11.15 -2.20 4.10
C ARG A 83 -12.63 -2.38 3.78
N GLY A 84 -13.07 -3.62 3.53
CA GLY A 84 -14.48 -3.91 3.25
C GLY A 84 -15.41 -3.58 4.43
N GLY A 85 -15.02 -3.97 5.64
CA GLY A 85 -15.80 -3.70 6.84
C GLY A 85 -15.85 -2.21 7.21
N LEU A 86 -14.79 -1.47 6.92
CA LEU A 86 -14.74 -0.02 7.12
C LEU A 86 -15.72 0.72 6.19
N ILE A 87 -15.82 0.29 4.93
CA ILE A 87 -16.78 0.86 3.97
C ILE A 87 -18.22 0.57 4.40
N ASP A 88 -18.56 -0.68 4.73
CA ASP A 88 -19.90 -1.06 5.20
C ASP A 88 -20.27 -0.36 6.51
N GLY A 89 -19.34 -0.36 7.47
CA GLY A 89 -19.51 0.27 8.77
C GLY A 89 -19.78 1.77 8.66
N VAL A 90 -18.99 2.49 7.86
CA VAL A 90 -19.25 3.93 7.63
C VAL A 90 -20.59 4.15 6.95
N ASN A 91 -20.94 3.35 5.93
CA ASN A 91 -22.20 3.53 5.21
C ASN A 91 -23.41 3.40 6.16
N ARG A 92 -23.43 2.34 6.98
CA ARG A 92 -24.52 2.06 7.92
C ARG A 92 -24.56 3.07 9.08
N ILE A 93 -23.42 3.54 9.57
CA ILE A 93 -23.36 4.59 10.60
C ILE A 93 -23.88 5.92 10.05
N ASP A 94 -23.56 6.27 8.80
CA ASP A 94 -24.11 7.48 8.15
C ASP A 94 -25.63 7.36 7.90
N ASP A 95 -26.15 6.15 7.72
CA ASP A 95 -27.59 5.87 7.67
C ASP A 95 -28.27 5.87 9.07
N GLY A 96 -27.52 6.22 10.14
CA GLY A 96 -28.04 6.29 11.51
C GLY A 96 -28.12 4.95 12.24
N GLN A 97 -27.61 3.86 11.65
CA GLN A 97 -27.59 2.54 12.29
C GLN A 97 -26.45 2.43 13.30
N LYS A 98 -26.70 1.74 14.41
CA LYS A 98 -25.64 1.31 15.32
C LYS A 98 -24.98 0.06 14.72
N VAL A 99 -23.66 0.12 14.54
CA VAL A 99 -22.87 -0.98 13.98
C VAL A 99 -21.86 -1.43 15.01
N THR A 100 -21.70 -2.75 15.17
CA THR A 100 -20.67 -3.35 16.01
C THR A 100 -19.47 -3.79 15.17
N LEU A 101 -18.30 -3.97 15.81
CA LEU A 101 -17.08 -4.42 15.13
C LEU A 101 -17.28 -5.77 14.43
N GLY A 102 -17.97 -6.71 15.07
CA GLY A 102 -18.22 -8.05 14.50
C GLY A 102 -19.10 -8.01 13.26
N GLU A 103 -20.12 -7.15 13.25
CA GLU A 103 -20.98 -6.96 12.09
C GLU A 103 -20.23 -6.35 10.91
N ALA A 104 -19.47 -5.28 11.15
CA ALA A 104 -18.64 -4.64 10.13
C ALA A 104 -17.57 -5.61 9.58
N PHE A 105 -16.90 -6.36 10.45
CA PHE A 105 -15.92 -7.35 10.03
C PHE A 105 -16.55 -8.47 9.18
N ASN A 106 -17.71 -9.00 9.59
CA ASN A 106 -18.44 -10.01 8.82
C ASN A 106 -18.89 -9.49 7.44
N ALA A 107 -19.27 -8.22 7.34
CA ALA A 107 -19.55 -7.59 6.05
C ALA A 107 -18.29 -7.55 5.17
N GLY A 108 -17.13 -7.21 5.74
CA GLY A 108 -15.83 -7.28 5.07
C GLY A 108 -15.48 -8.69 4.57
N VAL A 109 -15.72 -9.73 5.39
CA VAL A 109 -15.49 -11.14 5.02
C VAL A 109 -16.37 -11.54 3.84
N LYS A 110 -17.65 -11.19 3.85
CA LYS A 110 -18.58 -11.49 2.75
C LYS A 110 -18.20 -10.79 1.45
N ALA A 111 -17.63 -9.58 1.55
CA ALA A 111 -17.18 -8.80 0.40
C ALA A 111 -15.78 -9.20 -0.11
N PHE A 112 -14.99 -9.94 0.68
CA PHE A 112 -13.58 -10.25 0.40
C PHE A 112 -13.31 -10.70 -1.04
N TRP A 113 -13.98 -11.77 -1.49
CA TRP A 113 -13.77 -12.33 -2.84
C TRP A 113 -14.14 -11.35 -3.95
N ARG A 114 -15.16 -10.53 -3.73
CA ARG A 114 -15.57 -9.51 -4.71
C ARG A 114 -14.55 -8.39 -4.76
N LEU A 115 -14.04 -7.94 -3.60
CA LEU A 115 -12.97 -6.94 -3.52
C LEU A 115 -11.70 -7.44 -4.21
N VAL A 116 -11.25 -8.65 -3.89
CA VAL A 116 -10.09 -9.27 -4.55
C VAL A 116 -10.31 -9.36 -6.05
N GLY A 117 -11.49 -9.78 -6.51
CA GLY A 117 -11.83 -9.83 -7.93
C GLY A 117 -11.77 -8.46 -8.62
N ILE A 118 -12.21 -7.39 -7.95
CA ILE A 118 -12.14 -6.01 -8.48
C ILE A 118 -10.70 -5.55 -8.59
N TYR A 119 -9.90 -5.71 -7.54
CA TYR A 119 -8.48 -5.33 -7.57
C TYR A 119 -7.72 -6.16 -8.60
N LEU A 120 -7.94 -7.47 -8.67
CA LEU A 120 -7.30 -8.33 -9.65
C LEU A 120 -7.67 -7.92 -11.08
N LEU A 121 -8.95 -7.75 -11.39
CA LEU A 121 -9.40 -7.40 -12.74
C LEU A 121 -8.96 -6.00 -13.16
N ALA A 122 -9.02 -5.02 -12.25
CA ALA A 122 -8.64 -3.64 -12.54
C ALA A 122 -7.13 -3.46 -12.76
N TYR A 123 -6.31 -4.15 -11.97
CA TYR A 123 -4.85 -4.05 -12.06
C TYR A 123 -4.22 -5.10 -13.00
N LEU A 124 -5.00 -6.05 -13.54
CA LEU A 124 -4.51 -7.08 -14.48
C LEU A 124 -3.70 -6.49 -15.66
N PRO A 125 -4.16 -5.44 -16.37
CA PRO A 125 -3.38 -4.87 -17.47
C PRO A 125 -2.04 -4.29 -17.01
N LEU A 126 -2.00 -3.66 -15.84
CA LEU A 126 -0.76 -3.11 -15.27
C LEU A 126 0.20 -4.22 -14.87
N ILE A 127 -0.31 -5.32 -14.30
CA ILE A 127 0.50 -6.49 -13.93
C ILE A 127 1.09 -7.15 -15.18
N LEU A 128 0.33 -7.28 -16.27
CA LEU A 128 0.84 -7.86 -17.51
C LEU A 128 1.94 -6.97 -18.12
N VAL A 129 1.72 -5.66 -18.20
CA VAL A 129 2.72 -4.71 -18.71
C VAL A 129 3.98 -4.72 -17.83
N SER A 130 3.83 -4.75 -16.50
CA SER A 130 4.99 -4.77 -15.59
C SER A 130 5.78 -6.06 -15.70
N VAL A 131 5.13 -7.23 -15.77
CA VAL A 131 5.80 -8.53 -15.97
C VAL A 131 6.57 -8.57 -17.28
N VAL A 132 5.95 -8.11 -18.39
CA VAL A 132 6.62 -8.04 -19.69
C VAL A 132 7.81 -7.07 -19.63
N ALA A 133 7.62 -5.89 -19.07
CA ALA A 133 8.69 -4.89 -18.94
C ALA A 133 9.87 -5.41 -18.09
N THR A 134 9.59 -6.03 -16.95
CA THR A 134 10.63 -6.64 -16.10
C THR A 134 11.32 -7.80 -16.80
N GLY A 135 10.57 -8.67 -17.50
CA GLY A 135 11.15 -9.76 -18.30
C GLY A 135 12.09 -9.25 -19.39
N LEU A 136 11.68 -8.21 -20.12
CA LEU A 136 12.52 -7.56 -21.13
C LEU A 136 13.76 -6.93 -20.51
N LEU A 137 13.63 -6.25 -19.37
CA LEU A 137 14.79 -5.69 -18.66
C LEU A 137 15.77 -6.77 -18.21
N ILE A 138 15.30 -7.90 -17.70
CA ILE A 138 16.17 -9.03 -17.32
C ILE A 138 16.90 -9.57 -18.55
N ILE A 139 16.23 -9.70 -19.70
CA ILE A 139 16.85 -10.15 -20.95
C ILE A 139 17.88 -9.15 -21.44
N LEU A 140 17.59 -7.85 -21.40
CA LEU A 140 18.51 -6.79 -21.82
C LEU A 140 19.76 -6.73 -20.93
N ILE A 141 19.58 -6.83 -19.62
CA ILE A 141 20.69 -6.85 -18.65
C ILE A 141 21.50 -8.14 -18.80
N GLY A 142 20.85 -9.30 -18.89
CA GLY A 142 21.52 -10.59 -19.09
C GLY A 142 22.30 -10.66 -20.40
N GLY A 143 21.71 -10.17 -21.49
CA GLY A 143 22.37 -10.05 -22.79
C GLY A 143 23.57 -9.10 -22.75
N PHE A 144 23.47 -7.99 -22.03
CA PHE A 144 24.59 -7.08 -21.80
C PHE A 144 25.74 -7.73 -21.03
N VAL A 145 25.44 -8.44 -19.93
CA VAL A 145 26.46 -9.15 -19.14
C VAL A 145 27.21 -10.16 -20.01
N THR A 146 26.50 -10.97 -20.79
CA THR A 146 27.13 -11.93 -21.70
C THR A 146 27.92 -11.25 -22.82
N ALA A 147 27.46 -10.11 -23.34
CA ALA A 147 28.16 -9.38 -24.40
C ALA A 147 29.44 -8.69 -23.89
N SER A 148 29.47 -8.27 -22.62
CA SER A 148 30.64 -7.64 -22.00
C SER A 148 31.83 -8.58 -21.85
N GLU A 149 31.61 -9.90 -21.84
CA GLU A 149 32.70 -10.91 -21.84
C GLU A 149 33.42 -11.03 -23.19
N PHE A 150 32.78 -10.62 -24.30
CA PHE A 150 33.37 -10.63 -25.64
C PHE A 150 34.17 -9.35 -25.96
N LEU A 151 34.10 -8.33 -25.10
CA LEU A 151 34.84 -7.08 -25.26
C LEU A 151 36.18 -7.20 -24.51
N GLN A 152 37.30 -7.13 -25.23
CA GLN A 152 38.64 -7.27 -24.64
C GLN A 152 39.24 -5.94 -24.13
N ASN A 153 38.67 -4.80 -24.54
CA ASN A 153 39.19 -3.47 -24.21
C ASN A 153 38.38 -2.83 -23.06
N PRO A 154 39.02 -2.43 -21.95
CA PRO A 154 38.33 -1.84 -20.80
C PRO A 154 37.65 -0.50 -21.09
N GLU A 155 38.14 0.28 -22.06
CA GLU A 155 37.52 1.56 -22.47
C GLU A 155 36.20 1.35 -23.25
N GLU A 156 36.11 0.28 -24.05
CA GLU A 156 34.90 -0.07 -24.81
C GLU A 156 33.81 -0.65 -23.89
N ILE A 157 34.20 -1.40 -22.86
CA ILE A 157 33.29 -1.87 -21.80
C ILE A 157 32.70 -0.67 -21.05
N GLY A 158 33.51 0.33 -20.69
CA GLY A 158 33.04 1.54 -20.00
C GLY A 158 32.03 2.35 -20.81
N ALA A 159 32.28 2.53 -22.11
CA ALA A 159 31.33 3.20 -23.02
C ALA A 159 30.04 2.38 -23.23
N ALA A 160 30.15 1.05 -23.37
CA ALA A 160 29.00 0.16 -23.51
C ALA A 160 28.16 0.09 -22.24
N MET A 161 28.77 0.10 -21.05
CA MET A 161 28.09 0.18 -19.75
C MET A 161 27.38 1.52 -19.57
N GLY A 162 28.03 2.63 -19.94
CA GLY A 162 27.40 3.96 -19.90
C GLY A 162 26.17 4.07 -20.82
N GLY A 163 26.27 3.52 -22.03
CA GLY A 163 25.18 3.50 -23.01
C GLY A 163 24.00 2.60 -22.59
N SER A 164 24.27 1.42 -22.02
CA SER A 164 23.23 0.49 -21.57
C SER A 164 22.49 1.00 -20.33
N ILE A 165 23.19 1.59 -19.36
CA ILE A 165 22.59 2.21 -18.18
C ILE A 165 21.74 3.43 -18.58
N GLY A 166 22.23 4.27 -19.51
CA GLY A 166 21.49 5.42 -20.03
C GLY A 166 20.22 5.01 -20.80
N GLY A 167 20.32 3.99 -21.66
CA GLY A 167 19.18 3.48 -22.43
C GLY A 167 18.11 2.81 -21.55
N ILE A 168 18.53 1.95 -20.61
CA ILE A 168 17.62 1.31 -19.65
C ILE A 168 16.95 2.35 -18.74
N GLY A 169 17.72 3.32 -18.25
CA GLY A 169 17.20 4.42 -17.42
C GLY A 169 16.13 5.23 -18.15
N LEU A 170 16.34 5.54 -19.43
CA LEU A 170 15.36 6.25 -20.25
C LEU A 170 14.09 5.41 -20.47
N CYS A 171 14.23 4.12 -20.80
CA CYS A 171 13.10 3.22 -20.98
C CYS A 171 12.26 3.08 -19.70
N ILE A 172 12.90 2.94 -18.55
CA ILE A 172 12.22 2.88 -17.24
C ILE A 172 11.52 4.21 -16.95
N CYS A 173 12.18 5.34 -17.20
CA CYS A 173 11.60 6.67 -16.98
C CYS A 173 10.33 6.89 -17.81
N LEU A 174 10.36 6.55 -19.10
CA LEU A 174 9.19 6.64 -19.99
C LEU A 174 8.06 5.70 -19.57
N LEU A 175 8.40 4.48 -19.16
CA LEU A 175 7.42 3.52 -18.66
C LEU A 175 6.78 4.00 -17.36
N MET A 176 7.55 4.51 -16.41
CA MET A 176 7.01 5.07 -15.16
C MET A 176 6.14 6.31 -15.42
N CYS A 177 6.55 7.19 -16.33
CA CYS A 177 5.78 8.39 -16.71
C CYS A 177 4.38 8.05 -17.24
N THR A 178 4.22 6.90 -17.90
CA THR A 178 2.92 6.43 -18.40
C THR A 178 2.14 5.59 -17.38
N LEU A 179 2.82 4.74 -16.59
CA LEU A 179 2.16 3.89 -15.59
C LEU A 179 1.66 4.67 -14.36
N ILE A 180 2.37 5.72 -13.94
CA ILE A 180 1.97 6.55 -12.79
C ILE A 180 0.55 7.15 -12.99
N PRO A 181 0.25 7.92 -14.05
CA PRO A 181 -1.09 8.49 -14.23
C PRO A 181 -2.17 7.42 -14.39
N ILE A 182 -1.87 6.31 -15.07
CA ILE A 182 -2.81 5.18 -15.21
C ILE A 182 -3.12 4.57 -13.84
N SER A 183 -2.12 4.37 -12.99
CA SER A 183 -2.30 3.80 -11.65
C SER A 183 -3.11 4.73 -10.74
N ILE A 184 -2.95 6.06 -10.84
CA ILE A 184 -3.77 7.04 -10.12
C ILE A 184 -5.24 6.91 -10.54
N ILE A 185 -5.51 6.87 -11.85
CA ILE A 185 -6.89 6.74 -12.37
C ILE A 185 -7.53 5.41 -11.92
N LEU A 186 -6.81 4.29 -12.04
CA LEU A 186 -7.30 2.98 -11.60
C LEU A 186 -7.56 2.93 -10.09
N THR A 187 -6.73 3.59 -9.29
CA THR A 187 -6.94 3.70 -7.84
C THR A 187 -8.24 4.42 -7.54
N MET A 188 -8.53 5.54 -8.22
CA MET A 188 -9.79 6.26 -8.04
C MET A 188 -11.01 5.43 -8.48
N ILE A 189 -10.92 4.72 -9.61
CA ILE A 189 -12.02 3.87 -10.10
C ILE A 189 -12.29 2.71 -9.14
N THR A 190 -11.25 2.04 -8.66
CA THR A 190 -11.37 0.91 -7.74
C THR A 190 -11.88 1.35 -6.36
N GLU A 191 -11.57 2.57 -5.94
CA GLU A 191 -12.13 3.18 -4.73
C GLU A 191 -13.67 3.28 -4.83
N PHE A 192 -14.21 3.72 -5.97
CA PHE A 192 -15.66 3.77 -6.16
C PHE A 192 -16.28 2.39 -6.46
N ALA A 193 -15.58 1.52 -7.19
CA ALA A 193 -16.05 0.17 -7.52
C ALA A 193 -16.20 -0.70 -6.25
N SER A 194 -15.23 -0.62 -5.33
CA SER A 194 -15.30 -1.32 -4.04
C SER A 194 -16.52 -0.89 -3.23
N ARG A 195 -16.81 0.41 -3.18
CA ARG A 195 -18.00 0.97 -2.50
C ARG A 195 -19.31 0.57 -3.17
N SER A 196 -19.36 0.59 -4.50
CA SER A 196 -20.52 0.13 -5.27
C SER A 196 -20.86 -1.33 -4.97
N THR A 197 -19.84 -2.19 -4.91
CA THR A 197 -19.99 -3.62 -4.59
C THR A 197 -20.52 -3.87 -3.19
N ILE A 198 -20.07 -3.08 -2.21
CA ILE A 198 -20.44 -3.27 -0.81
C ILE A 198 -21.85 -2.71 -0.57
N ILE A 199 -22.12 -1.51 -1.06
CA ILE A 199 -23.37 -0.77 -0.80
C ILE A 199 -24.52 -1.32 -1.66
N HIS A 200 -24.29 -1.54 -2.96
CA HIS A 200 -25.33 -2.00 -3.89
C HIS A 200 -25.27 -3.49 -4.22
N LYS A 201 -24.31 -4.24 -3.65
CA LYS A 201 -24.15 -5.69 -3.85
C LYS A 201 -23.97 -6.12 -5.31
N THR A 202 -23.50 -5.22 -6.18
CA THR A 202 -23.26 -5.43 -7.61
C THR A 202 -22.16 -6.46 -7.88
N GLY A 203 -22.16 -7.03 -9.10
CA GLY A 203 -21.11 -7.97 -9.54
C GLY A 203 -19.77 -7.26 -9.84
N ILE A 204 -18.67 -8.02 -9.94
CA ILE A 204 -17.30 -7.47 -10.10
C ILE A 204 -17.18 -6.51 -11.31
N ILE A 205 -17.64 -6.93 -12.48
CA ILE A 205 -17.55 -6.15 -13.73
C ILE A 205 -18.49 -4.94 -13.68
N GLU A 206 -19.69 -5.14 -13.14
CA GLU A 206 -20.69 -4.08 -12.98
C GLU A 206 -20.20 -2.99 -12.03
N SER A 207 -19.53 -3.37 -10.93
CA SER A 207 -18.94 -2.42 -10.00
C SER A 207 -17.84 -1.58 -10.64
N LEU A 208 -17.02 -2.17 -11.52
CA LEU A 208 -15.97 -1.45 -12.24
C LEU A 208 -16.55 -0.49 -13.29
N SER A 209 -17.56 -0.93 -14.03
CA SER A 209 -18.26 -0.05 -14.99
C SER A 209 -18.97 1.09 -14.26
N HIS A 210 -19.55 0.81 -13.09
CA HIS A 210 -20.16 1.82 -12.23
C HIS A 210 -19.14 2.83 -11.70
N GLY A 211 -18.00 2.36 -11.20
CA GLY A 211 -16.89 3.21 -10.75
C GLY A 211 -16.35 4.10 -11.87
N TRP A 212 -16.18 3.55 -13.08
CA TRP A 212 -15.76 4.29 -14.27
C TRP A 212 -16.77 5.38 -14.66
N ARG A 213 -18.07 5.06 -14.63
CA ARG A 213 -19.14 6.02 -14.95
C ARG A 213 -19.16 7.19 -13.96
N ILE A 214 -19.03 6.91 -12.66
CA ILE A 214 -18.96 7.97 -11.64
C ILE A 214 -17.72 8.83 -11.85
N PHE A 215 -16.56 8.20 -12.07
CA PHE A 215 -15.31 8.89 -12.32
C PHE A 215 -15.41 9.85 -13.52
N LYS A 216 -15.93 9.38 -14.66
CA LYS A 216 -16.07 10.20 -15.87
C LYS A 216 -17.07 11.35 -15.68
N ASN A 217 -18.19 11.09 -15.00
CA ASN A 217 -19.26 12.08 -14.85
C ASN A 217 -18.95 13.16 -13.79
N ASN A 218 -18.10 12.86 -12.80
CA ASN A 218 -17.78 13.78 -11.70
C ASN A 218 -16.25 14.01 -11.57
N PHE A 219 -15.50 13.86 -12.65
CA PHE A 219 -14.03 13.88 -12.67
C PHE A 219 -13.44 15.09 -11.93
N VAL A 220 -13.95 16.29 -12.19
CA VAL A 220 -13.47 17.53 -11.56
C VAL A 220 -13.68 17.50 -10.05
N SER A 221 -14.87 17.12 -9.59
CA SER A 221 -15.19 17.05 -8.16
C SER A 221 -14.39 15.97 -7.44
N ILE A 222 -14.15 14.84 -8.10
CA ILE A 222 -13.35 13.73 -7.58
C ILE A 222 -11.89 14.13 -7.45
N ILE A 223 -11.32 14.79 -8.48
CA ILE A 223 -9.96 15.30 -8.43
C ILE A 223 -9.82 16.38 -7.36
N LEU A 224 -10.78 17.29 -7.23
CA LEU A 224 -10.70 18.35 -6.24
C LEU A 224 -10.74 17.77 -4.82
N LEU A 225 -11.62 16.80 -4.55
CA LEU A 225 -11.60 16.06 -3.28
C LEU A 225 -10.27 15.31 -3.10
N GLY A 226 -9.77 14.66 -4.15
CA GLY A 226 -8.49 13.95 -4.15
C GLY A 226 -7.32 14.87 -3.80
N ILE A 227 -7.26 16.09 -4.37
CA ILE A 227 -6.24 17.09 -4.08
C ILE A 227 -6.36 17.57 -2.63
N ILE A 228 -7.57 17.84 -2.13
CA ILE A 228 -7.79 18.23 -0.73
C ILE A 228 -7.28 17.13 0.21
N LEU A 229 -7.65 15.88 -0.05
CA LEU A 229 -7.20 14.74 0.75
C LEU A 229 -5.70 14.47 0.61
N PHE A 230 -5.11 14.73 -0.56
CA PHE A 230 -3.67 14.62 -0.78
C PHE A 230 -2.91 15.66 0.03
N VAL A 231 -3.33 16.93 0.00
CA VAL A 231 -2.70 18.01 0.80
C VAL A 231 -2.86 17.73 2.30
N LEU A 232 -4.06 17.34 2.76
CA LEU A 232 -4.28 16.94 4.16
C LEU A 232 -3.43 15.72 4.55
N GLY A 233 -3.31 14.74 3.66
CA GLY A 233 -2.44 13.58 3.83
C GLY A 233 -0.98 13.96 3.96
N LEU A 234 -0.46 14.84 3.10
CA LEU A 234 0.91 15.35 3.21
C LEU A 234 1.16 16.08 4.53
N LEU A 235 0.21 16.90 4.99
CA LEU A 235 0.33 17.58 6.29
C LEU A 235 0.36 16.58 7.45
N ILE A 236 -0.52 15.59 7.44
CA ILE A 236 -0.60 14.56 8.49
C ILE A 236 0.64 13.67 8.50
N ILE A 237 1.07 13.19 7.33
CA ILE A 237 2.31 12.42 7.19
C ILE A 237 3.51 13.28 7.59
N GLY A 238 3.54 14.56 7.23
CA GLY A 238 4.54 15.52 7.65
C GLY A 238 4.64 15.63 9.17
N MET A 239 3.51 15.84 9.86
CA MET A 239 3.45 15.87 11.33
C MET A 239 3.87 14.55 11.98
N ILE A 240 3.40 13.41 11.47
CA ILE A 240 3.78 12.09 11.96
C ILE A 240 5.29 11.89 11.77
N SER A 241 5.82 12.21 10.59
CA SER A 241 7.25 12.08 10.28
C SER A 241 8.12 12.99 11.14
N ALA A 242 7.66 14.21 11.48
CA ALA A 242 8.37 15.14 12.35
C ALA A 242 8.58 14.57 13.77
N VAL A 243 7.70 13.67 14.24
CA VAL A 243 7.86 12.97 15.52
C VAL A 243 8.58 11.63 15.36
N MET A 244 8.23 10.86 14.33
CA MET A 244 8.76 9.51 14.13
C MET A 244 10.22 9.49 13.67
N VAL A 245 10.65 10.48 12.87
CA VAL A 245 12.04 10.55 12.39
C VAL A 245 13.01 10.78 13.55
N PRO A 246 12.86 11.79 14.44
CA PRO A 246 13.72 11.93 15.61
C PRO A 246 13.68 10.71 16.53
N LEU A 247 12.51 10.11 16.72
CA LEU A 247 12.38 8.90 17.55
C LEU A 247 13.14 7.71 16.94
N SER A 248 13.13 7.58 15.61
CA SER A 248 13.91 6.56 14.90
C SER A 248 15.42 6.82 15.02
N PHE A 249 15.87 8.07 14.92
CA PHE A 249 17.27 8.42 15.16
C PHE A 249 17.70 8.13 16.60
N ALA A 250 16.85 8.46 17.58
CA ALA A 250 17.09 8.14 18.99
C ALA A 250 17.20 6.62 19.21
N ALA A 251 16.33 5.84 18.55
CA ALA A 251 16.39 4.39 18.57
C ALA A 251 17.68 3.83 17.93
N MET A 252 18.36 4.56 17.04
CA MET A 252 19.64 4.12 16.46
C MET A 252 20.87 4.45 17.32
N ILE A 253 20.75 5.28 18.37
CA ILE A 253 21.90 5.74 19.17
C ILE A 253 22.77 4.58 19.70
N PRO A 254 22.21 3.52 20.33
CA PRO A 254 23.02 2.41 20.87
C PRO A 254 23.77 1.61 19.81
N VAL A 255 23.28 1.66 18.57
CA VAL A 255 23.89 0.97 17.44
C VAL A 255 25.06 1.78 16.93
N PHE A 256 24.90 3.09 16.78
CA PHE A 256 25.99 4.01 16.44
C PHE A 256 27.11 3.98 17.48
N THR A 257 26.79 3.91 18.78
CA THR A 257 27.82 3.78 19.82
C THR A 257 28.57 2.45 19.75
N THR A 258 27.87 1.36 19.45
CA THR A 258 28.49 0.03 19.30
C THR A 258 29.39 -0.04 18.05
N LEU A 259 28.93 0.51 16.92
CA LEU A 259 29.73 0.65 15.70
C LEU A 259 30.98 1.50 15.94
N SER A 260 30.85 2.64 16.63
CA SER A 260 31.97 3.54 16.90
C SER A 260 33.05 2.91 17.77
N ASN A 261 32.71 2.00 18.68
CA ASN A 261 33.66 1.46 19.65
C ASN A 261 34.33 0.16 19.19
N ASN A 262 33.59 -0.72 18.52
CA ASN A 262 34.03 -2.10 18.27
C ASN A 262 34.05 -2.48 16.78
N ASN A 263 33.69 -1.57 15.86
CA ASN A 263 33.51 -1.82 14.42
C ASN A 263 32.59 -3.02 14.07
N ASN A 264 31.90 -3.59 15.05
CA ASN A 264 31.06 -4.76 14.90
C ASN A 264 29.80 -4.60 15.75
N VAL A 265 28.64 -4.59 15.08
CA VAL A 265 27.33 -4.70 15.73
C VAL A 265 27.14 -6.15 16.14
N GLY A 266 27.58 -6.50 17.36
CA GLY A 266 27.33 -7.81 17.93
C GLY A 266 25.83 -8.16 17.92
N GLY A 267 25.49 -9.45 18.05
CA GLY A 267 24.09 -9.94 17.92
C GLY A 267 23.07 -9.21 18.81
N MET A 268 23.50 -8.68 19.96
CA MET A 268 22.67 -7.86 20.85
C MET A 268 22.29 -6.50 20.25
N GLY A 269 23.18 -5.87 19.46
CA GLY A 269 22.90 -4.63 18.74
C GLY A 269 21.89 -4.84 17.60
N LEU A 270 22.01 -5.96 16.87
CA LEU A 270 21.03 -6.35 15.84
C LEU A 270 19.67 -6.69 16.44
N ALA A 271 19.64 -7.38 17.60
CA ALA A 271 18.39 -7.66 18.31
C ALA A 271 17.68 -6.36 18.75
N TYR A 272 18.44 -5.40 19.29
CA TYR A 272 17.90 -4.09 19.68
C TYR A 272 17.37 -3.28 18.48
N LEU A 273 18.07 -3.31 17.33
CA LEU A 273 17.55 -2.74 16.07
C LEU A 273 16.23 -3.37 15.65
N GLY A 274 16.16 -4.70 15.67
CA GLY A 274 14.95 -5.43 15.29
C GLY A 274 13.76 -5.06 16.17
N ILE A 275 13.94 -5.08 17.50
CA ILE A 275 12.87 -4.78 18.46
C ILE A 275 12.44 -3.30 18.35
N SER A 276 13.39 -2.37 18.24
CA SER A 276 13.07 -0.94 18.11
C SER A 276 12.37 -0.63 16.78
N ALA A 277 12.83 -1.21 15.67
CA ALA A 277 12.17 -1.09 14.37
C ALA A 277 10.75 -1.67 14.39
N MET A 278 10.55 -2.85 14.99
CA MET A 278 9.22 -3.44 15.17
C MET A 278 8.31 -2.53 16.01
N CYS A 279 8.79 -2.02 17.14
CA CYS A 279 8.03 -1.10 17.99
C CYS A 279 7.62 0.18 17.24
N LEU A 280 8.56 0.81 16.53
CA LEU A 280 8.30 2.00 15.72
C LEU A 280 7.32 1.72 14.57
N SER A 281 7.43 0.56 13.92
CA SER A 281 6.50 0.18 12.84
C SER A 281 5.07 -0.01 13.34
N VAL A 282 4.88 -0.58 14.54
CA VAL A 282 3.56 -0.74 15.18
C VAL A 282 3.00 0.62 15.56
N LEU A 283 3.81 1.50 16.15
CA LEU A 283 3.40 2.87 16.47
C LEU A 283 2.99 3.65 15.22
N LEU A 284 3.77 3.55 14.14
CA LEU A 284 3.44 4.17 12.86
C LEU A 284 2.13 3.62 12.27
N ALA A 285 1.93 2.29 12.31
CA ALA A 285 0.72 1.65 11.84
C ALA A 285 -0.53 2.08 12.65
N LEU A 286 -0.40 2.29 13.96
CA LEU A 286 -1.47 2.82 14.81
C LEU A 286 -1.84 4.27 14.45
N LEU A 287 -0.86 5.13 14.18
CA LEU A 287 -1.12 6.50 13.74
C LEU A 287 -1.77 6.52 12.35
N MET A 288 -1.27 5.69 11.43
CA MET A 288 -1.81 5.56 10.07
C MET A 288 -3.22 4.96 10.05
N SER A 289 -3.57 4.13 11.02
CA SER A 289 -4.92 3.55 11.14
C SER A 289 -6.03 4.61 11.19
N VAL A 290 -5.84 5.65 12.01
CA VAL A 290 -6.84 6.71 12.17
C VAL A 290 -7.01 7.48 10.87
N PHE A 291 -5.90 7.80 10.21
CA PHE A 291 -5.91 8.46 8.90
C PHE A 291 -6.58 7.59 7.83
N GLN A 292 -6.28 6.29 7.79
CA GLN A 292 -6.90 5.33 6.87
C GLN A 292 -8.42 5.22 7.11
N THR A 293 -8.83 5.23 8.38
CA THR A 293 -10.25 5.23 8.79
C THR A 293 -10.97 6.45 8.27
N TRP A 294 -10.43 7.63 8.56
CA TRP A 294 -11.00 8.90 8.15
C TRP A 294 -11.05 9.05 6.62
N GLY A 295 -9.94 8.75 5.93
CA GLY A 295 -9.88 8.82 4.48
C GLY A 295 -10.90 7.89 3.81
N SER A 296 -11.02 6.66 4.30
CA SER A 296 -12.06 5.72 3.82
C SER A 296 -13.46 6.29 4.05
N ALA A 297 -13.71 6.91 5.19
CA ALA A 297 -15.00 7.50 5.51
C ALA A 297 -15.36 8.68 4.59
N VAL A 298 -14.41 9.57 4.32
CA VAL A 298 -14.58 10.70 3.38
C VAL A 298 -14.97 10.17 1.99
N TRP A 299 -14.24 9.19 1.47
CA TRP A 299 -14.52 8.61 0.16
C TRP A 299 -15.88 7.89 0.10
N THR A 300 -16.30 7.24 1.19
CA THR A 300 -17.63 6.61 1.27
C THR A 300 -18.76 7.65 1.25
N LEU A 301 -18.65 8.73 2.02
CA LEU A 301 -19.63 9.81 2.01
C LEU A 301 -19.68 10.53 0.65
N ALA A 302 -18.51 10.80 0.06
CA ALA A 302 -18.41 11.39 -1.27
C ALA A 302 -19.06 10.49 -2.33
N TYR A 303 -18.83 9.17 -2.26
CA TYR A 303 -19.51 8.20 -3.12
C TYR A 303 -21.03 8.29 -3.01
N LYS A 304 -21.59 8.33 -1.79
CA LYS A 304 -23.04 8.47 -1.57
C LYS A 304 -23.59 9.73 -2.23
N GLU A 305 -22.91 10.87 -2.09
CA GLU A 305 -23.34 12.13 -2.71
C GLU A 305 -23.26 12.10 -4.25
N PHE A 306 -22.20 11.52 -4.82
CA PHE A 306 -22.10 11.34 -6.27
C PHE A 306 -23.17 10.41 -6.81
N THR A 307 -23.52 9.35 -6.08
CA THR A 307 -24.61 8.45 -6.48
C THR A 307 -25.99 9.09 -6.34
N SER A 308 -26.24 9.87 -5.29
CA SER A 308 -27.54 10.56 -5.13
C SER A 308 -27.76 11.62 -6.21
N LYS A 309 -26.68 12.32 -6.59
CA LYS A 309 -26.71 13.28 -7.70
C LYS A 309 -26.93 12.59 -9.05
N ALA A 310 -26.34 11.41 -9.24
CA ALA A 310 -26.52 10.61 -10.47
C ALA A 310 -27.91 9.96 -10.58
N SER A 311 -28.57 9.64 -9.47
CA SER A 311 -29.92 9.09 -9.45
C SER A 311 -31.03 10.15 -9.53
N GLY A 312 -30.69 11.44 -9.67
CA GLY A 312 -31.66 12.52 -9.82
C GLY A 312 -32.49 12.83 -8.57
N LEU A 313 -32.13 12.28 -7.41
CA LEU A 313 -32.82 12.57 -6.15
C LEU A 313 -32.36 13.94 -5.67
N THR A 314 -33.10 14.96 -6.11
CA THR A 314 -33.01 16.32 -5.59
C THR A 314 -33.12 16.30 -4.07
N SER A 315 -32.36 17.18 -3.41
CA SER A 315 -32.21 17.34 -1.95
C SER A 315 -33.49 17.57 -1.12
N ALA A 316 -34.68 17.30 -1.66
CA ALA A 316 -35.97 17.46 -1.00
C ALA A 316 -36.42 16.23 -0.18
N GLU A 317 -35.86 15.03 -0.40
CA GLU A 317 -36.25 13.82 0.37
C GLU A 317 -35.38 13.56 1.62
N LYS A 318 -34.37 14.38 1.91
CA LYS A 318 -33.53 14.21 3.12
C LYS A 318 -34.16 14.80 4.40
N VAL A 319 -35.42 15.24 4.38
CA VAL A 319 -36.14 15.82 5.54
C VAL A 319 -37.51 15.18 5.76
N ALA A 320 -37.76 13.97 5.22
CA ALA A 320 -38.95 13.18 5.57
C ALA A 320 -38.57 12.01 6.47
#